data_AF-A0A1Q3RLT2-F1
#
_entry.id   AF-A0A1Q3RLT2-F1
#
_cell.length_a   1.000
_cell.length_b   1.000
_cell.length_c   1.000
_cell.angle_alpha   90.00
_cell.angle_beta   90.00
_cell.angle_gamma   90.00
#
_symmetry.space_group_name_H-M   'P 1'
#
loop_
_entity.id
_entity.type
_entity.pdbx_description
1 polymer ?
#
loop_
_entity_poly.entity_id
_entity_poly.type
_entity_poly.pdbx_seq_one_letter_code
_entity_poly.pdbx_strand_id
1 'polypeptide(L)'
;MEYYELTITVYLKKDIALNRVGETLGQMLKSSMKFEKHLSELHASKGVKLYGYDYLYPRAVKGIYSQGHLYVFKLRTPIKETALTFMKTLDQHENDAIKVVAKQMKQKQFNLKTELYTSTPVVCTLGSRYWKKEEGIAIIQEKMEKNLVTKYNAFYGCLPEKQEGFLNYLEIKNDKPITIKYKSGSLVGNKFLVGFTADDVSLKMAYLAYSTSLLEKSSSLGTGFCI
;
A
#
# COMPACT_ATOMS: atom_id res chain seq x y z
N MET A 1 -17.97 -6.40 2.45
CA MET A 1 -16.76 -6.96 1.81
C MET A 1 -15.68 -7.02 2.87
N GLU A 2 -15.15 -8.21 3.15
CA GLU A 2 -14.28 -8.46 4.31
C GLU A 2 -12.80 -8.36 3.97
N TYR A 3 -12.03 -7.72 4.84
CA TYR A 3 -10.57 -7.68 4.74
C TYR A 3 -9.92 -7.95 6.09
N TYR A 4 -8.63 -8.27 6.05
CA TYR A 4 -7.81 -8.52 7.22
C TYR A 4 -6.85 -7.37 7.41
N GLU A 5 -6.83 -6.78 8.61
CA GLU A 5 -5.88 -5.75 9.00
C GLU A 5 -4.96 -6.29 10.09
N LEU A 6 -3.66 -6.26 9.80
CA LEU A 6 -2.61 -6.50 10.77
C LEU A 6 -2.17 -5.15 11.32
N THR A 7 -2.16 -5.02 12.64
CA THR A 7 -1.52 -3.91 13.37
C THR A 7 -0.21 -4.45 13.93
N ILE A 8 0.90 -3.87 13.50
CA ILE A 8 2.25 -4.37 13.77
C ILE A 8 3.00 -3.29 14.53
N THR A 9 3.39 -3.60 15.77
CA THR A 9 4.21 -2.75 16.63
C THR A 9 5.67 -3.13 16.45
N VAL A 10 6.49 -2.14 16.15
CA VAL A 10 7.92 -2.31 15.93
C VAL A 10 8.74 -1.38 16.82
N TYR A 11 9.89 -1.86 17.25
CA TYR A 11 10.93 -1.08 17.90
C TYR A 11 12.00 -0.72 16.88
N LEU A 12 12.38 0.57 16.79
CA LEU A 12 13.45 1.02 15.92
C LEU A 12 14.79 0.96 16.62
N LYS A 13 15.73 0.22 16.05
CA LYS A 13 17.12 0.12 16.51
C LYS A 13 18.02 1.22 15.97
N LYS A 14 17.58 1.92 14.93
CA LYS A 14 18.29 3.01 14.25
C LYS A 14 17.29 4.06 13.77
N ASP A 15 17.75 5.29 13.61
CA ASP A 15 16.95 6.35 13.01
C ASP A 15 16.57 6.01 11.57
N ILE A 16 15.32 6.27 11.21
CA ILE A 16 14.81 6.05 9.85
C ILE A 16 14.26 7.37 9.31
N ALA A 17 14.85 7.86 8.23
CA ALA A 17 14.30 9.01 7.51
C ALA A 17 12.91 8.68 6.93
N LEU A 18 11.98 9.62 6.97
CA LEU A 18 10.61 9.46 6.48
C LEU A 18 10.56 8.98 5.03
N ASN A 19 11.48 9.45 4.18
CA ASN A 19 11.55 9.05 2.78
C ASN A 19 12.12 7.63 2.57
N ARG A 20 12.69 6.98 3.60
CA ARG A 20 13.22 5.61 3.56
C ARG A 20 12.33 4.59 4.26
N VAL A 21 11.36 5.03 5.07
CA VAL A 21 10.53 4.14 5.90
C VAL A 21 9.82 3.05 5.09
N GLY A 22 9.29 3.41 3.91
CA GLY A 22 8.60 2.45 3.04
C GLY A 22 9.52 1.32 2.60
N GLU A 23 10.75 1.64 2.18
CA GLU A 23 11.73 0.62 1.80
C GLU A 23 12.17 -0.23 2.98
N THR A 24 12.40 0.37 4.16
CA THR A 24 12.80 -0.39 5.36
C THR A 24 11.71 -1.38 5.78
N LEU A 25 10.45 -0.95 5.82
CA LEU A 25 9.31 -1.84 6.10
C LEU A 25 9.13 -2.90 5.02
N GLY A 26 9.25 -2.53 3.74
CA GLY A 26 9.15 -3.47 2.63
C GLY A 26 10.23 -4.55 2.66
N GLN A 27 11.44 -4.21 3.07
CA GLN A 27 12.53 -5.19 3.26
C GLN A 27 12.22 -6.16 4.40
N MET A 28 11.69 -5.67 5.52
CA MET A 28 11.23 -6.49 6.64
C MET A 28 10.10 -7.45 6.24
N LEU A 29 9.10 -6.98 5.48
CA LEU A 29 8.03 -7.84 4.99
C LEU A 29 8.60 -8.87 4.01
N LYS A 30 9.44 -8.45 3.07
CA LYS A 30 10.06 -9.33 2.08
C LYS A 30 10.89 -10.45 2.73
N SER A 31 11.64 -10.16 3.78
CA SER A 31 12.41 -11.20 4.49
C SER A 31 11.49 -12.19 5.20
N SER A 32 10.40 -11.73 5.81
CA SER A 32 9.44 -12.63 6.47
C SER A 32 8.75 -13.58 5.47
N MET A 33 8.59 -13.17 4.21
CA MET A 33 7.98 -13.99 3.16
C MET A 33 8.77 -15.27 2.84
N LYS A 34 10.06 -15.36 3.22
CA LYS A 34 10.91 -16.52 2.92
C LYS A 34 10.62 -17.75 3.79
N PHE A 35 9.96 -17.55 4.92
CA PHE A 35 9.79 -18.61 5.92
C PHE A 35 8.60 -19.54 5.63
N GLU A 36 7.69 -19.15 4.75
CA GLU A 36 6.49 -19.92 4.44
C GLU A 36 6.26 -19.98 2.93
N LYS A 37 5.87 -21.16 2.45
CA LYS A 37 5.71 -21.45 1.02
C LYS A 37 4.75 -20.47 0.33
N HIS A 38 3.57 -20.23 0.91
CA HIS A 38 2.56 -19.31 0.37
C HIS A 38 3.12 -17.90 0.11
N LEU A 39 3.80 -17.32 1.10
CA LEU A 39 4.39 -15.98 0.94
C LEU A 39 5.60 -15.99 0.01
N SER A 40 6.39 -17.06 -0.02
CA SER A 40 7.53 -17.18 -0.94
C SER A 40 7.05 -17.21 -2.40
N GLU A 41 6.02 -17.99 -2.69
CA GLU A 41 5.36 -18.06 -4.00
C GLU A 41 4.70 -16.71 -4.35
N LEU A 42 4.00 -16.10 -3.39
CA LEU A 42 3.47 -14.75 -3.56
C LEU A 42 4.58 -13.74 -3.84
N HIS A 43 5.78 -13.86 -3.26
CA HIS A 43 6.90 -12.97 -3.57
C HIS A 43 7.37 -13.16 -5.02
N ALA A 44 7.52 -14.42 -5.44
CA ALA A 44 8.01 -14.80 -6.76
C ALA A 44 7.01 -14.54 -7.90
N SER A 45 5.71 -14.46 -7.60
CA SER A 45 4.67 -14.30 -8.63
C SER A 45 4.86 -13.03 -9.47
N LYS A 46 4.39 -13.04 -10.71
CA LYS A 46 4.27 -11.82 -11.52
C LYS A 46 2.91 -11.17 -11.23
N GLY A 47 2.87 -9.83 -11.20
CA GLY A 47 1.62 -9.08 -11.03
C GLY A 47 1.35 -8.56 -9.61
N VAL A 48 0.08 -8.26 -9.34
CA VAL A 48 -0.37 -7.63 -8.09
C VAL A 48 -0.37 -8.63 -6.94
N LYS A 49 0.11 -8.20 -5.77
CA LYS A 49 0.26 -9.08 -4.59
C LYS A 49 -0.98 -9.12 -3.69
N LEU A 50 -1.97 -8.27 -3.99
CA LEU A 50 -3.20 -8.11 -3.22
C LEU A 50 -2.96 -7.90 -1.71
N TYR A 51 -1.95 -7.10 -1.37
CA TYR A 51 -1.78 -6.53 -0.03
C TYR A 51 -1.12 -5.16 -0.14
N GLY A 52 -1.30 -4.33 0.89
CA GLY A 52 -0.66 -3.03 1.03
C GLY A 52 -0.42 -2.72 2.50
N TYR A 53 0.49 -1.81 2.79
CA TYR A 53 0.77 -1.36 4.15
C TYR A 53 1.01 0.15 4.20
N ASP A 54 0.79 0.77 5.35
CA ASP A 54 1.05 2.20 5.58
C ASP A 54 2.44 2.42 6.21
N TYR A 55 2.69 3.65 6.67
CA TYR A 55 3.93 4.02 7.34
C TYR A 55 3.76 4.07 8.85
N LEU A 56 4.90 4.18 9.53
CA LEU A 56 4.97 4.25 10.98
C LEU A 56 4.14 5.40 11.57
N TYR A 57 3.45 5.09 12.66
CA TYR A 57 2.72 6.01 13.51
C TYR A 57 3.24 5.88 14.96
N PRO A 58 3.42 6.99 15.72
CA PRO A 58 3.22 8.39 15.34
C PRO A 58 4.09 8.85 14.17
N ARG A 59 3.66 9.91 13.47
CA ARG A 59 4.39 10.44 12.30
C ARG A 59 5.78 10.95 12.70
N ALA A 60 6.72 10.83 11.77
CA ALA A 60 8.09 11.32 11.94
C ALA A 60 8.15 12.80 12.34
N VAL A 61 9.00 13.12 13.32
CA VAL A 61 9.28 14.49 13.76
C VAL A 61 10.48 15.01 12.96
N LYS A 62 10.36 16.19 12.35
CA LYS A 62 11.39 16.76 11.45
C LYS A 62 11.86 15.77 10.37
N GLY A 63 10.96 14.89 9.91
CA GLY A 63 11.24 13.91 8.86
C GLY A 63 12.05 12.69 9.29
N ILE A 64 12.21 12.44 10.61
CA ILE A 64 12.92 11.28 11.15
C ILE A 64 12.01 10.52 12.11
N TYR A 65 12.00 9.18 11.99
CA TYR A 65 11.55 8.27 13.03
C TYR A 65 12.76 7.91 13.89
N SER A 66 12.66 8.15 15.20
CA SER A 66 13.79 8.05 16.11
C SER A 66 14.01 6.62 16.59
N GLN A 67 15.28 6.24 16.68
CA GLN A 67 15.70 5.01 17.36
C GLN A 67 15.24 5.01 18.82
N GLY A 68 15.14 3.82 19.40
CA GLY A 68 14.74 3.65 20.80
C GLY A 68 13.23 3.74 21.04
N HIS A 69 12.43 3.98 20.01
CA HIS A 69 10.98 4.19 20.14
C HIS A 69 10.16 3.06 19.51
N LEU A 70 8.94 2.90 20.03
CA LEU A 70 7.92 2.03 19.46
C LEU A 70 7.07 2.80 18.46
N TYR A 71 6.80 2.16 17.33
CA TYR A 71 5.91 2.65 16.30
C TYR A 71 4.95 1.54 15.88
N VAL A 72 3.84 1.95 15.28
CA VAL A 72 2.82 1.04 14.75
C VAL A 72 2.62 1.33 13.28
N PHE A 73 2.48 0.29 12.47
CA PHE A 73 1.98 0.40 11.11
C PHE A 73 0.95 -0.70 10.85
N LYS A 74 0.20 -0.55 9.77
CA LYS A 74 -0.87 -1.44 9.36
C LYS A 74 -0.53 -2.09 8.04
N LEU A 75 -0.83 -3.38 7.94
CA LEU A 75 -0.89 -4.13 6.69
C LEU A 75 -2.32 -4.58 6.46
N ARG A 76 -2.81 -4.46 5.22
CA ARG A 76 -4.13 -4.93 4.81
C ARG A 76 -4.02 -5.89 3.64
N THR A 77 -4.92 -6.85 3.64
CA THR A 77 -5.14 -7.75 2.51
C THR A 77 -6.58 -8.29 2.56
N PRO A 78 -7.23 -8.50 1.40
CA PRO A 78 -8.48 -9.24 1.33
C PRO A 78 -8.28 -10.77 1.41
N ILE A 79 -7.04 -11.26 1.42
CA ILE A 79 -6.71 -12.70 1.41
C ILE A 79 -6.39 -13.19 2.82
N LYS A 80 -7.28 -14.01 3.39
CA LYS A 80 -7.12 -14.57 4.76
C LYS A 80 -5.80 -15.30 4.95
N GLU A 81 -5.44 -16.15 3.98
CA GLU A 81 -4.21 -16.94 4.04
C GLU A 81 -2.98 -16.03 4.13
N THR A 82 -2.87 -15.02 3.26
CA THR A 82 -1.80 -14.02 3.30
C THR A 82 -1.70 -13.35 4.68
N ALA A 83 -2.84 -12.95 5.27
CA ALA A 83 -2.87 -12.34 6.60
C ALA A 83 -2.36 -13.30 7.70
N LEU A 84 -2.83 -14.54 7.71
CA LEU A 84 -2.42 -15.57 8.66
C LEU A 84 -0.93 -15.92 8.51
N THR A 85 -0.43 -16.04 7.28
CA THR A 85 0.99 -16.36 7.05
C THR A 85 1.90 -15.21 7.47
N PHE A 86 1.51 -13.95 7.27
CA PHE A 86 2.25 -12.82 7.85
C PHE A 86 2.22 -12.86 9.37
N MET A 87 1.07 -13.14 9.98
CA MET A 87 0.98 -13.32 11.44
C MET A 87 1.89 -14.44 11.97
N LYS A 88 2.20 -15.46 11.17
CA LYS A 88 3.13 -16.56 11.55
C LYS A 88 4.62 -16.19 11.41
N THR A 89 4.96 -15.30 10.48
CA THR A 89 6.35 -15.12 10.02
C THR A 89 7.01 -13.81 10.45
N LEU A 90 6.23 -12.78 10.77
CA LEU A 90 6.78 -11.42 11.01
C LEU A 90 7.73 -11.31 12.22
N ASP A 91 7.54 -12.13 13.24
CA ASP A 91 8.39 -12.21 14.44
C ASP A 91 9.72 -12.92 14.19
N GLN A 92 9.82 -13.72 13.12
CA GLN A 92 11.06 -14.37 12.72
C GLN A 92 12.03 -13.40 12.05
N HIS A 93 11.57 -12.18 11.72
CA HIS A 93 12.42 -11.13 11.20
C HIS A 93 13.02 -10.29 12.33
N GLU A 94 14.34 -10.31 12.40
CA GLU A 94 15.12 -9.33 13.12
C GLU A 94 16.23 -8.82 12.19
N ASN A 95 16.28 -7.50 11.97
CA ASN A 95 17.42 -6.87 11.32
C ASN A 95 17.99 -5.76 12.22
N ASP A 96 19.03 -5.10 11.72
CA ASP A 96 19.74 -4.06 12.47
C ASP A 96 18.95 -2.74 12.58
N ALA A 97 17.79 -2.62 11.93
CA ALA A 97 16.99 -1.39 11.90
C ALA A 97 15.69 -1.52 12.68
N ILE A 98 15.01 -2.67 12.60
CA ILE A 98 13.65 -2.87 13.10
C ILE A 98 13.55 -4.24 13.78
N LYS A 99 12.88 -4.27 14.93
CA LYS A 99 12.42 -5.48 15.61
C LYS A 99 10.90 -5.46 15.75
N VAL A 100 10.23 -6.55 15.39
CA VAL A 100 8.79 -6.71 15.65
C VAL A 100 8.58 -7.02 17.13
N VAL A 101 7.71 -6.25 17.79
CA VAL A 101 7.44 -6.36 19.24
C VAL A 101 6.08 -6.99 19.49
N ALA A 102 5.07 -6.59 18.71
CA ALA A 102 3.74 -7.14 18.81
C ALA A 102 3.06 -7.14 17.44
N LYS A 103 2.11 -8.05 17.26
CA LYS A 103 1.30 -8.17 16.05
C LYS A 103 -0.12 -8.57 16.46
N GLN A 104 -1.11 -7.90 15.88
CA GLN A 104 -2.52 -8.23 16.06
C GLN A 104 -3.20 -8.28 14.69
N MET A 105 -4.04 -9.28 14.46
CA MET A 105 -4.89 -9.36 13.27
C MET A 105 -6.36 -9.14 13.65
N LYS A 106 -7.08 -8.38 12.83
CA LYS A 106 -8.53 -8.23 12.90
C LYS A 106 -9.15 -8.45 11.53
N GLN A 107 -10.20 -9.27 11.47
CA GLN A 107 -11.11 -9.29 10.33
C GLN A 107 -12.06 -8.09 10.45
N LYS A 108 -12.23 -7.35 9.36
CA LYS A 108 -13.01 -6.11 9.32
C LYS A 108 -13.89 -6.09 8.09
N GLN A 109 -15.02 -5.40 8.19
CA GLN A 109 -15.87 -5.09 7.05
C GLN A 109 -15.47 -3.73 6.47
N PHE A 110 -15.37 -3.68 5.14
CA PHE A 110 -15.25 -2.42 4.44
C PHE A 110 -16.61 -1.71 4.40
N ASN A 111 -16.66 -0.51 4.95
CA ASN A 111 -17.80 0.37 4.83
C ASN A 111 -17.83 0.90 3.39
N LEU A 112 -18.89 0.60 2.65
CA LEU A 112 -19.08 1.04 1.27
C LEU A 112 -19.03 2.57 1.23
N LYS A 113 -17.90 3.11 0.77
CA LYS A 113 -17.65 4.54 0.65
C LYS A 113 -17.18 4.86 -0.75
N THR A 114 -17.67 5.97 -1.25
CA THR A 114 -17.33 6.50 -2.57
C THR A 114 -16.07 7.36 -2.54
N GLU A 115 -15.48 7.62 -1.38
CA GLU A 115 -14.28 8.45 -1.27
C GLU A 115 -13.19 7.76 -0.45
N LEU A 116 -11.96 7.79 -0.97
CA LEU A 116 -10.77 7.30 -0.29
C LEU A 116 -9.67 8.36 -0.28
N TYR A 117 -9.01 8.52 0.87
CA TYR A 117 -7.82 9.36 0.97
C TYR A 117 -6.57 8.49 1.05
N THR A 118 -5.54 8.78 0.24
CA THR A 118 -4.28 8.04 0.30
C THR A 118 -3.41 8.58 1.44
N SER A 119 -3.24 7.81 2.51
CA SER A 119 -2.41 8.18 3.65
C SER A 119 -0.91 8.19 3.31
N THR A 120 -0.49 7.31 2.40
CA THR A 120 0.87 7.26 1.83
C THR A 120 0.87 7.74 0.37
N PRO A 121 2.00 8.30 -0.13
CA PRO A 121 2.08 8.78 -1.51
C PRO A 121 1.81 7.65 -2.52
N VAL A 122 1.10 8.01 -3.58
CA VAL A 122 0.88 7.16 -4.75
C VAL A 122 2.02 7.37 -5.75
N VAL A 123 2.58 6.28 -6.27
CA VAL A 123 3.60 6.30 -7.32
C VAL A 123 3.00 5.81 -8.63
N CYS A 124 3.23 6.56 -9.71
CA CYS A 124 2.83 6.21 -11.07
C CYS A 124 4.05 6.35 -12.00
N THR A 125 4.43 5.27 -12.68
CA THR A 125 5.56 5.25 -13.61
C THR A 125 5.10 5.55 -15.03
N LEU A 126 5.80 6.46 -15.70
CA LEU A 126 5.63 6.83 -17.11
C LEU A 126 6.92 6.52 -17.88
N GLY A 127 7.10 5.24 -18.25
CA GLY A 127 8.33 4.76 -18.87
C GLY A 127 9.51 4.84 -17.90
N SER A 128 10.52 5.65 -18.21
CA SER A 128 11.68 5.91 -17.35
C SER A 128 11.46 7.04 -16.33
N ARG A 129 10.34 7.77 -16.42
CA ARG A 129 9.99 8.89 -15.55
C ARG A 129 8.82 8.53 -14.63
N TYR A 130 8.49 9.44 -13.72
CA TYR A 130 7.32 9.35 -12.86
C TYR A 130 6.32 10.44 -13.21
N TRP A 131 5.04 10.16 -13.00
CA TRP A 131 3.99 11.16 -13.18
C TRP A 131 4.22 12.35 -12.25
N LYS A 132 4.05 13.55 -12.79
CA LYS A 132 4.02 14.81 -12.05
C LYS A 132 2.74 15.55 -12.40
N LYS A 133 2.38 16.57 -11.60
CA LYS A 133 1.14 17.32 -11.78
C LYS A 133 1.02 17.91 -13.19
N GLU A 134 2.14 18.31 -13.80
CA GLU A 134 2.22 18.92 -15.13
C GLU A 134 1.87 17.93 -16.25
N GLU A 135 1.97 16.62 -16.00
CA GLU A 135 1.57 15.58 -16.97
C GLU A 135 0.03 15.44 -17.06
N GLY A 136 -0.72 16.08 -16.16
CA GLY A 136 -2.19 16.11 -16.19
C GLY A 136 -2.85 14.96 -15.42
N ILE A 137 -3.99 15.26 -14.78
CA ILE A 137 -4.69 14.33 -13.86
C ILE A 137 -5.30 13.12 -14.59
N ALA A 138 -5.70 13.29 -15.85
CA ALA A 138 -6.32 12.22 -16.64
C ALA A 138 -5.39 11.02 -16.84
N ILE A 139 -4.09 11.26 -17.01
CA ILE A 139 -3.09 10.18 -17.22
C ILE A 139 -3.00 9.29 -15.97
N ILE A 140 -2.90 9.89 -14.78
CA ILE A 140 -2.80 9.09 -13.56
C ILE A 140 -4.14 8.43 -13.21
N GLN A 141 -5.28 9.05 -13.55
CA GLN A 141 -6.60 8.44 -13.43
C GLN A 141 -6.71 7.16 -14.26
N GLU A 142 -6.36 7.22 -15.54
CA GLU A 142 -6.36 6.04 -16.42
C GLU A 142 -5.45 4.93 -15.90
N LYS A 143 -4.26 5.28 -15.37
CA LYS A 143 -3.35 4.32 -14.75
C LYS A 143 -3.95 3.70 -13.48
N MET A 144 -4.61 4.50 -12.64
CA MET A 144 -5.30 4.02 -11.44
C MET A 144 -6.38 3.01 -11.81
N GLU A 145 -7.22 3.33 -12.80
CA GLU A 145 -8.28 2.44 -13.27
C GLU A 145 -7.69 1.13 -13.83
N LYS A 146 -6.68 1.18 -14.69
CA LYS A 146 -6.01 -0.04 -15.20
C LYS A 146 -5.44 -0.91 -14.09
N ASN A 147 -4.85 -0.30 -13.05
CA ASN A 147 -4.35 -1.02 -11.89
C ASN A 147 -5.49 -1.67 -11.07
N LEU A 148 -6.61 -0.97 -10.92
CA LEU A 148 -7.80 -1.48 -10.24
C LEU A 148 -8.45 -2.62 -11.02
N VAL A 149 -8.57 -2.53 -12.34
CA VAL A 149 -9.01 -3.65 -13.20
C VAL A 149 -8.10 -4.87 -13.03
N THR A 150 -6.78 -4.67 -13.00
CA THR A 150 -5.82 -5.76 -12.76
C THR A 150 -6.05 -6.44 -11.39
N LYS A 151 -6.31 -5.64 -10.34
CA LYS A 151 -6.61 -6.16 -9.00
C LYS A 151 -7.96 -6.84 -8.94
N TYR A 152 -8.96 -6.29 -9.63
CA TYR A 152 -10.28 -6.87 -9.74
C TYR A 152 -10.18 -8.24 -10.38
N ASN A 153 -9.48 -8.35 -11.50
CA ASN A 153 -9.34 -9.63 -12.18
C ASN A 153 -8.57 -10.65 -11.32
N ALA A 154 -7.54 -10.21 -10.61
CA ALA A 154 -6.79 -11.08 -9.70
C ALA A 154 -7.61 -11.57 -8.49
N PHE A 155 -8.62 -10.81 -8.04
CA PHE A 155 -9.39 -11.13 -6.83
C PHE A 155 -10.78 -11.71 -7.10
N TYR A 156 -11.53 -11.12 -8.04
CA TYR A 156 -12.88 -11.51 -8.44
C TYR A 156 -12.94 -12.29 -9.76
N GLY A 157 -11.82 -12.43 -10.47
CA GLY A 157 -11.75 -13.19 -11.74
C GLY A 157 -11.84 -12.31 -12.98
N CYS A 158 -13.05 -12.10 -13.52
CA CYS A 158 -13.23 -11.28 -14.72
C CYS A 158 -14.10 -10.06 -14.40
N LEU A 159 -13.61 -8.89 -14.78
CA LEU A 159 -14.38 -7.65 -14.74
C LEU A 159 -15.56 -7.74 -15.73
N PRO A 160 -16.81 -7.51 -15.30
CA PRO A 160 -17.93 -7.39 -16.22
C PRO A 160 -17.77 -6.19 -17.16
N GLU A 161 -18.40 -6.26 -18.34
CA GLU A 161 -18.40 -5.15 -19.28
C GLU A 161 -19.02 -3.90 -18.64
N LYS A 162 -18.31 -2.78 -18.76
CA LYS A 162 -18.73 -1.47 -18.24
C LYS A 162 -18.30 -0.40 -19.24
N GLN A 163 -19.23 0.49 -19.59
CA GLN A 163 -19.01 1.56 -20.57
C GLN A 163 -18.33 2.80 -19.96
N GLU A 164 -18.57 3.06 -18.68
CA GLU A 164 -18.05 4.23 -17.94
C GLU A 164 -16.86 3.88 -17.04
N GLY A 165 -16.06 4.89 -16.70
CA GLY A 165 -14.97 4.76 -15.73
C GLY A 165 -15.45 4.41 -14.31
N PHE A 166 -14.50 4.12 -13.43
CA PHE A 166 -14.78 3.81 -12.01
C PHE A 166 -14.58 5.01 -11.10
N LEU A 167 -13.83 6.00 -11.57
CA LEU A 167 -13.43 7.17 -10.81
C LEU A 167 -14.18 8.42 -11.29
N ASN A 168 -14.81 9.13 -10.36
CA ASN A 168 -15.47 10.40 -10.60
C ASN A 168 -14.48 11.56 -10.64
N TYR A 169 -13.54 11.59 -9.69
CA TYR A 169 -12.57 12.67 -9.59
C TYR A 169 -11.32 12.24 -8.81
N LEU A 170 -10.24 12.99 -9.03
CA LEU A 170 -9.01 12.91 -8.28
C LEU A 170 -8.58 14.32 -7.85
N GLU A 171 -8.27 14.47 -6.57
CA GLU A 171 -7.78 15.73 -6.01
C GLU A 171 -6.43 15.50 -5.34
N ILE A 172 -5.40 16.26 -5.73
CA ILE A 172 -4.08 16.22 -5.08
C ILE A 172 -4.19 16.90 -3.72
N LYS A 173 -3.73 16.23 -2.65
CA LYS A 173 -3.90 16.68 -1.27
C LYS A 173 -2.59 17.12 -0.59
N ASN A 174 -1.50 17.22 -1.33
CA ASN A 174 -0.21 17.70 -0.84
C ASN A 174 0.31 18.83 -1.74
N ASP A 175 0.88 19.87 -1.14
CA ASP A 175 1.37 21.03 -1.88
C ASP A 175 2.65 20.74 -2.67
N LYS A 176 3.54 19.94 -2.07
CA LYS A 176 4.83 19.56 -2.65
C LYS A 176 4.88 18.06 -2.88
N PRO A 177 5.36 17.59 -4.04
CA PRO A 177 5.54 16.17 -4.29
C PRO A 177 6.42 15.49 -3.23
N ILE A 178 6.07 14.26 -2.88
CA ILE A 178 6.74 13.49 -1.83
C ILE A 178 7.80 12.60 -2.48
N THR A 179 9.05 12.79 -2.08
CA THR A 179 10.16 11.93 -2.50
C THR A 179 10.25 10.68 -1.64
N ILE A 180 10.39 9.52 -2.28
CA ILE A 180 10.53 8.21 -1.65
C ILE A 180 11.85 7.61 -2.13
N LYS A 181 12.72 7.19 -1.23
CA LYS A 181 13.95 6.48 -1.57
C LYS A 181 13.62 5.02 -1.89
N TYR A 182 14.21 4.53 -2.97
CA TYR A 182 14.06 3.14 -3.38
C TYR A 182 15.31 2.70 -4.12
N LYS A 183 15.99 1.67 -3.58
CA LYS A 183 17.30 1.23 -4.05
C LYS A 183 18.28 2.41 -4.09
N SER A 184 19.06 2.54 -5.16
CA SER A 184 19.95 3.69 -5.39
C SER A 184 19.23 4.96 -5.85
N GLY A 185 17.93 4.89 -6.15
CA GLY A 185 17.17 5.95 -6.80
C GLY A 185 16.19 6.69 -5.88
N SER A 186 15.35 7.51 -6.50
CA SER A 186 14.25 8.20 -5.82
C SER A 186 13.01 8.17 -6.71
N LEU A 187 11.87 7.90 -6.10
CA LEU A 187 10.56 7.99 -6.70
C LEU A 187 9.88 9.27 -6.22
N VAL A 188 8.93 9.76 -7.00
CA VAL A 188 8.10 10.90 -6.64
C VAL A 188 6.65 10.45 -6.65
N GLY A 189 5.90 10.86 -5.64
CA GLY A 189 4.48 10.56 -5.52
C GLY A 189 3.70 11.70 -4.89
N ASN A 190 2.38 11.61 -4.99
CA ASN A 190 1.45 12.56 -4.40
C ASN A 190 0.37 11.81 -3.62
N LYS A 191 -0.27 12.49 -2.69
CA LYS A 191 -1.47 12.02 -2.00
C LYS A 191 -2.69 12.51 -2.73
N PHE A 192 -3.71 11.68 -2.77
CA PHE A 192 -4.95 11.95 -3.47
C PHE A 192 -6.15 11.73 -2.55
N LEU A 193 -7.19 12.53 -2.75
CA LEU A 193 -8.56 12.12 -2.50
C LEU A 193 -9.10 11.55 -3.83
N VAL A 194 -9.70 10.37 -3.74
CA VAL A 194 -10.16 9.60 -4.89
C VAL A 194 -11.65 9.35 -4.73
N GLY A 195 -12.45 9.90 -5.66
CA GLY A 195 -13.88 9.66 -5.75
C GLY A 195 -14.19 8.50 -6.69
N PHE A 196 -14.97 7.54 -6.23
CA PHE A 196 -15.50 6.40 -6.99
C PHE A 196 -16.97 6.65 -7.34
N THR A 197 -17.43 6.13 -8.47
CA THR A 197 -18.86 6.06 -8.76
C THR A 197 -19.57 5.13 -7.77
N ALA A 198 -20.87 5.35 -7.56
CA ALA A 198 -21.65 4.65 -6.54
C ALA A 198 -22.21 3.28 -6.97
N ASP A 199 -21.86 2.79 -8.17
CA ASP A 199 -22.27 1.47 -8.64
C ASP A 199 -21.45 0.33 -7.99
N ASP A 200 -22.02 -0.87 -8.00
CA ASP A 200 -21.46 -2.04 -7.32
C ASP A 200 -20.01 -2.38 -7.75
N VAL A 201 -19.72 -2.27 -9.05
CA VAL A 201 -18.37 -2.57 -9.57
C VAL A 201 -17.37 -1.55 -9.05
N SER A 202 -17.70 -0.27 -9.08
CA SER A 202 -16.82 0.79 -8.56
C SER A 202 -16.67 0.76 -7.05
N LEU A 203 -17.69 0.36 -6.30
CA LEU A 203 -17.56 0.13 -4.86
C LEU A 203 -16.64 -1.06 -4.55
N LYS A 204 -16.65 -2.11 -5.39
CA LYS A 204 -15.64 -3.19 -5.34
C LYS A 204 -14.24 -2.68 -5.67
N MET A 205 -14.09 -1.74 -6.61
CA MET A 205 -12.80 -1.09 -6.88
C MET A 205 -12.32 -0.28 -5.67
N ALA A 206 -13.21 0.49 -5.02
CA ALA A 206 -12.90 1.21 -3.78
C ALA A 206 -12.44 0.25 -2.68
N TYR A 207 -13.12 -0.87 -2.52
CA TYR A 207 -12.72 -1.92 -1.60
C TYR A 207 -11.31 -2.47 -1.90
N LEU A 208 -10.99 -2.73 -3.17
CA LEU A 208 -9.65 -3.22 -3.57
C LEU A 208 -8.57 -2.15 -3.36
N ALA A 209 -8.84 -0.89 -3.66
CA ALA A 209 -7.96 0.24 -3.35
C ALA A 209 -7.67 0.32 -1.84
N TYR A 210 -8.71 0.17 -1.02
CA TYR A 210 -8.61 0.26 0.43
C TYR A 210 -7.88 -0.93 1.08
N SER A 211 -8.11 -2.14 0.57
CA SER A 211 -7.53 -3.37 1.11
C SER A 211 -6.15 -3.71 0.54
N THR A 212 -5.75 -3.14 -0.61
CA THR A 212 -4.49 -3.47 -1.30
C THR A 212 -3.65 -2.27 -1.75
N SER A 213 -4.04 -1.06 -1.36
CA SER A 213 -3.50 0.24 -1.83
C SER A 213 -3.81 0.56 -3.30
N LEU A 214 -3.47 1.76 -3.75
CA LEU A 214 -3.57 2.22 -5.15
C LEU A 214 -2.22 2.14 -5.89
N LEU A 215 -2.31 1.90 -7.20
CA LEU A 215 -1.20 1.90 -8.16
C LEU A 215 -0.02 0.99 -7.76
N GLU A 216 1.20 1.49 -7.94
CA GLU A 216 2.41 0.71 -8.03
C GLU A 216 3.16 0.69 -6.70
N LYS A 217 4.05 -0.30 -6.56
CA LYS A 217 5.00 -0.45 -5.45
C LYS A 217 4.41 -0.62 -4.05
N SER A 218 3.09 -0.82 -3.91
CA SER A 218 2.42 -1.00 -2.61
C SER A 218 3.07 -2.07 -1.74
N SER A 219 3.38 -3.25 -2.29
CA SER A 219 4.00 -4.37 -1.58
C SER A 219 5.48 -4.15 -1.23
N SER A 220 6.16 -3.25 -1.93
CA SER A 220 7.60 -3.02 -1.76
C SER A 220 7.95 -1.73 -1.02
N LEU A 221 7.05 -0.74 -1.03
CA LEU A 221 7.27 0.60 -0.50
C LEU A 221 6.08 1.17 0.30
N GLY A 222 4.99 0.42 0.47
CA GLY A 222 3.82 0.87 1.22
C GLY A 222 3.12 2.07 0.59
N THR A 223 3.25 2.25 -0.73
CA THR A 223 2.69 3.37 -1.47
C THR A 223 1.19 3.20 -1.73
N GLY A 224 0.49 4.33 -1.85
CA GLY A 224 -0.94 4.41 -2.18
C GLY A 224 -1.90 3.80 -1.16
N PHE A 225 -1.49 3.62 0.09
CA PHE A 225 -2.36 3.08 1.13
C PHE A 225 -3.52 4.03 1.39
N CYS A 226 -4.75 3.52 1.41
CA CYS A 226 -5.96 4.33 1.51
C CYS A 226 -6.59 4.23 2.90
N ILE A 227 -7.20 5.32 3.37
CA ILE A 227 -7.98 5.38 4.61
C ILE A 227 -9.40 5.84 4.39
#